data_AF-A0A432TAM6-F1
#
_entry.id   AF-A0A432TAM6-F1
#
_cell.length_a   1.000
_cell.length_b   1.000
_cell.length_c   1.000
_cell.angle_alpha   90.00
_cell.angle_beta   90.00
_cell.angle_gamma   90.00
#
_symmetry.space_group_name_H-M   'P 1'
#
loop_
_entity.id
_entity.type
_entity.pdbx_description
1 polymer ?
#
loop_
_entity_poly.entity_id
_entity_poly.type
_entity_poly.pdbx_seq_one_letter_code
_entity_poly.pdbx_strand_id
1 'polypeptide(L)'
;MLLKRIKNSALLVKKWLIVGRYHLIKKPIRRYHLKLFEIGHTIKNLRKERGITQEELAKIVGLSRVTIGKLERGEMGSVSVKILDLILNEFEQEIAFQPKDAFGFGIPIFK
;
A
#
# COMPACT_ATOMS: atom_id res chain seq x y z
N MET A 1 -62.29 2.67 -5.17
CA MET A 1 -61.25 2.10 -6.06
C MET A 1 -60.01 3.00 -6.09
N LEU A 2 -59.34 3.30 -4.96
CA LEU A 2 -58.19 4.23 -4.94
C LEU A 2 -57.26 4.08 -3.70
N LEU A 3 -57.12 2.89 -3.11
CA LEU A 3 -56.23 2.67 -1.95
C LEU A 3 -55.32 1.43 -2.06
N LYS A 4 -55.01 0.99 -3.28
CA LYS A 4 -53.98 -0.05 -3.53
C LYS A 4 -52.70 0.49 -4.20
N ARG A 5 -52.59 1.81 -4.41
CA ARG A 5 -51.54 2.43 -5.24
C ARG A 5 -50.51 3.27 -4.47
N ILE A 6 -50.48 3.20 -3.13
CA ILE A 6 -49.53 3.96 -2.29
C ILE A 6 -48.53 3.05 -1.55
N LYS A 7 -48.72 1.72 -1.54
CA LYS A 7 -47.76 0.79 -0.89
C LYS A 7 -46.51 0.49 -1.74
N ASN A 8 -46.54 0.73 -3.06
CA ASN A 8 -45.41 0.43 -3.95
C ASN A 8 -44.37 1.56 -4.07
N SER A 9 -44.75 2.82 -3.82
CA SER A 9 -43.82 3.96 -3.86
C SER A 9 -42.86 3.97 -2.67
N ALA A 10 -43.30 3.54 -1.48
CA ALA A 10 -42.42 3.36 -0.32
C ALA A 10 -41.41 2.22 -0.49
N LEU A 11 -41.78 1.15 -1.23
CA LEU A 11 -40.87 0.04 -1.53
C LEU A 11 -39.82 0.44 -2.58
N LEU A 12 -40.21 1.24 -3.56
CA LEU A 12 -39.29 1.78 -4.58
C LEU A 12 -38.27 2.76 -3.98
N VAL A 13 -38.68 3.62 -3.04
CA VAL A 13 -37.74 4.53 -2.35
C VAL A 13 -36.81 3.78 -1.37
N LYS A 14 -37.28 2.71 -0.70
CA LYS A 14 -36.41 1.85 0.14
C LYS A 14 -35.39 1.03 -0.65
N LYS A 15 -35.69 0.65 -1.89
CA LYS A 15 -34.73 -0.04 -2.77
C LYS A 15 -33.54 0.86 -3.15
N TRP A 16 -33.72 2.18 -3.21
CA TRP A 16 -32.64 3.13 -3.52
C TRP A 16 -31.77 3.52 -2.32
N LEU A 17 -32.25 3.38 -1.09
CA LEU A 17 -31.43 3.60 0.11
C LEU A 17 -30.49 2.42 0.41
N ILE A 18 -30.83 1.21 -0.05
CA ILE A 18 -30.01 -0.01 0.13
C ILE A 18 -29.01 -0.20 -1.03
N VAL A 19 -29.31 0.34 -2.21
CA VAL A 19 -28.34 0.46 -3.32
C VAL A 19 -27.68 1.85 -3.25
N GLY A 20 -27.29 2.26 -2.05
CA GLY A 20 -26.66 3.55 -1.81
C GLY A 20 -25.35 3.66 -2.57
N ARG A 21 -25.24 4.62 -3.49
CA ARG A 21 -23.97 5.23 -3.93
C ARG A 21 -22.80 4.27 -4.29
N TYR A 22 -23.06 3.02 -4.65
CA TYR A 22 -22.03 2.05 -5.01
C TYR A 22 -21.31 2.38 -6.33
N HIS A 23 -21.74 3.42 -7.03
CA HIS A 23 -21.33 3.71 -8.40
C HIS A 23 -20.45 4.96 -8.57
N LEU A 24 -19.94 5.58 -7.50
CA LEU A 24 -19.18 6.85 -7.64
C LEU A 24 -17.71 6.85 -7.16
N ILE A 25 -17.15 5.78 -6.59
CA ILE A 25 -15.71 5.73 -6.28
C ILE A 25 -15.14 4.32 -6.46
N LYS A 26 -15.01 3.86 -7.70
CA LYS A 26 -14.00 2.84 -8.05
C LYS A 26 -13.23 3.28 -9.29
N LYS A 27 -12.51 4.40 -9.19
CA LYS A 27 -11.19 4.40 -9.84
C LYS A 27 -10.44 3.27 -9.15
N PRO A 28 -9.99 2.21 -9.85
CA PRO A 28 -9.16 1.22 -9.20
C PRO A 28 -7.97 2.00 -8.65
N ILE A 29 -7.83 2.01 -7.32
CA ILE A 29 -6.59 2.40 -6.67
C ILE A 29 -5.57 1.54 -7.40
N ARG A 30 -4.74 2.14 -8.27
CA ARG A 30 -3.63 1.43 -8.90
C ARG A 30 -2.77 0.99 -7.73
N ARG A 31 -2.96 -0.24 -7.30
CA ARG A 31 -2.26 -0.82 -6.17
C ARG A 31 -0.85 -0.98 -6.71
N TYR A 32 0.01 -0.02 -6.41
CA TYR A 32 1.43 -0.11 -6.70
C TYR A 32 1.96 -1.26 -5.84
N HIS A 33 1.89 -2.47 -6.39
CA HIS A 33 2.55 -3.62 -5.81
C HIS A 33 4.03 -3.45 -6.10
N LEU A 34 4.75 -2.83 -5.17
CA LEU A 34 6.20 -2.74 -5.27
C LEU A 34 6.75 -4.17 -5.32
N LYS A 35 7.51 -4.50 -6.35
CA LYS A 35 8.21 -5.79 -6.36
C LYS A 35 9.39 -5.69 -5.42
N LEU A 36 9.74 -6.80 -4.75
CA LEU A 36 10.78 -6.80 -3.73
C LEU A 36 12.14 -6.28 -4.27
N PHE A 37 12.44 -6.51 -5.56
CA PHE A 37 13.65 -6.01 -6.21
C PHE A 37 13.66 -4.49 -6.46
N GLU A 38 12.50 -3.81 -6.39
CA GLU A 38 12.38 -2.36 -6.59
C GLU A 38 12.54 -1.57 -5.29
N ILE A 39 12.69 -2.26 -4.15
CA ILE A 39 12.79 -1.62 -2.83
C ILE A 39 14.00 -0.68 -2.72
N GLY A 40 15.11 -1.03 -3.37
CA GLY A 40 16.30 -0.19 -3.44
C GLY A 40 16.03 1.17 -4.08
N HIS A 41 15.23 1.21 -5.15
CA HIS A 41 14.83 2.47 -5.80
C HIS A 41 13.93 3.31 -4.90
N THR A 42 13.04 2.66 -4.13
CA THR A 42 12.18 3.35 -3.17
C THR A 42 13.00 3.99 -2.06
N ILE A 43 13.95 3.25 -1.47
CA ILE A 43 14.89 3.77 -0.47
C ILE A 43 15.69 4.97 -1.02
N LYS A 44 16.17 4.87 -2.27
CA LYS A 44 16.87 5.98 -2.93
C LYS A 44 16.00 7.24 -3.04
N ASN A 45 14.71 7.09 -3.33
CA ASN A 45 13.79 8.21 -3.44
C ASN A 45 13.54 8.85 -2.08
N LEU A 46 13.20 8.05 -1.06
CA LEU A 46 13.02 8.52 0.32
C LEU A 46 14.25 9.26 0.84
N ARG A 47 15.45 8.72 0.57
CA ARG A 47 16.72 9.36 0.93
C ARG A 47 16.86 10.74 0.27
N LYS A 48 16.54 10.85 -1.02
CA LYS A 48 16.63 12.11 -1.78
C LYS A 48 15.58 13.12 -1.33
N GLU A 49 14.36 12.68 -1.02
CA GLU A 49 13.29 13.53 -0.48
C GLU A 49 13.70 14.15 0.86
N ARG A 50 14.42 13.38 1.70
CA ARG A 50 15.01 13.87 2.94
C ARG A 50 16.28 14.73 2.75
N GLY A 51 16.82 14.80 1.53
CA GLY A 51 17.98 15.64 1.22
C GLY A 51 19.33 15.13 1.74
N ILE A 52 19.44 13.85 2.14
CA ILE A 52 20.70 13.28 2.65
C ILE A 52 21.45 12.49 1.57
N THR A 53 22.76 12.40 1.71
CA THR A 53 23.67 11.63 0.86
C THR A 53 23.66 10.13 1.22
N GLN A 54 24.18 9.30 0.32
CA GLN A 54 24.36 7.86 0.60
C GLN A 54 25.32 7.62 1.78
N GLU A 55 26.30 8.50 1.96
CA GLU A 55 27.27 8.43 3.06
C GLU A 55 26.60 8.73 4.40
N GLU A 56 25.74 9.74 4.45
CA GLU A 56 24.97 10.08 5.66
C GLU A 56 24.00 8.96 6.02
N LEU A 57 23.23 8.44 5.05
CA LEU A 57 22.35 7.29 5.30
C LEU A 57 23.15 6.10 5.84
N ALA A 58 24.29 5.78 5.21
CA ALA A 58 25.16 4.69 5.62
C ALA A 58 25.63 4.83 7.07
N LYS A 59 26.02 6.04 7.49
CA LYS A 59 26.40 6.34 8.87
C LYS A 59 25.23 6.16 9.85
N ILE A 60 24.04 6.61 9.48
CA ILE A 60 22.85 6.50 10.34
C ILE A 60 22.48 5.04 10.60
N VAL A 61 22.47 4.21 9.54
CA VAL A 61 22.07 2.79 9.66
C VAL A 61 23.23 1.84 9.98
N GLY A 62 24.45 2.35 10.17
CA GLY A 62 25.64 1.54 10.50
C GLY A 62 26.12 0.62 9.36
N LEU A 63 26.01 1.07 8.11
CA LEU A 63 26.45 0.33 6.92
C LEU A 63 27.57 1.05 6.17
N SER A 64 28.15 0.38 5.18
CA SER A 64 29.07 1.05 4.25
C SER A 64 28.28 1.83 3.19
N ARG A 65 28.82 2.95 2.72
CA ARG A 65 28.27 3.71 1.58
C ARG A 65 28.18 2.87 0.30
N VAL A 66 29.11 1.93 0.10
CA VAL A 66 29.06 0.97 -1.02
C VAL A 66 27.83 0.05 -0.91
N THR A 67 27.52 -0.41 0.30
CA THR A 67 26.34 -1.23 0.58
C THR A 67 25.06 -0.47 0.24
N ILE A 68 24.92 0.78 0.70
CA ILE A 68 23.78 1.65 0.35
C ILE A 68 23.72 1.85 -1.17
N GLY A 69 24.86 2.12 -1.83
CA GLY A 69 24.90 2.30 -3.27
C GLY A 69 24.44 1.07 -4.07
N LYS A 70 24.90 -0.13 -3.70
CA LYS A 70 24.49 -1.39 -4.35
C LYS A 70 23.01 -1.69 -4.10
N LEU A 71 22.55 -1.48 -2.87
CA LEU A 71 21.14 -1.62 -2.50
C LEU A 71 20.26 -0.71 -3.36
N GLU A 72 20.57 0.58 -3.45
CA GLU A 72 19.80 1.58 -4.19
C GLU A 72 19.73 1.34 -5.72
N ARG A 73 20.66 0.53 -6.26
CA ARG A 73 20.69 0.13 -7.67
C ARG A 73 20.11 -1.26 -7.92
N GLY A 74 19.72 -2.00 -6.87
CA GLY A 74 19.25 -3.39 -7.00
C GLY A 74 20.37 -4.38 -7.36
N GLU A 75 21.64 -4.01 -7.19
CA GLU A 75 22.81 -4.82 -7.56
C GLU A 75 23.26 -5.75 -6.43
N MET A 76 22.58 -5.72 -5.29
CA MET A 76 22.97 -6.48 -4.11
C MET A 76 22.36 -7.89 -4.19
N GLY A 77 23.22 -8.92 -4.32
CA GLY A 77 22.78 -10.31 -4.47
C GLY A 77 22.02 -10.87 -3.25
N SER A 78 22.28 -10.32 -2.06
CA SER A 78 21.52 -10.63 -0.85
C SER A 78 21.53 -9.45 0.12
N VAL A 79 20.38 -9.16 0.70
CA VAL A 79 20.19 -8.17 1.79
C VAL A 79 19.40 -8.87 2.87
N SER A 80 19.85 -8.79 4.12
CA SER A 80 19.11 -9.39 5.22
C SER A 80 17.86 -8.56 5.53
N VAL A 81 16.78 -9.22 5.94
CA VAL A 81 15.54 -8.54 6.37
C VAL A 81 15.83 -7.55 7.49
N LYS A 82 16.77 -7.88 8.40
CA LYS A 82 17.24 -6.97 9.46
C LYS A 82 17.81 -5.66 8.92
N ILE A 83 18.65 -5.72 7.89
CA ILE A 83 19.23 -4.50 7.28
C ILE A 83 18.13 -3.67 6.63
N LEU A 84 17.18 -4.33 5.97
CA LEU A 84 16.06 -3.65 5.34
C LEU A 84 15.18 -2.96 6.39
N ASP A 85 14.87 -3.64 7.49
CA ASP A 85 14.11 -3.10 8.62
C ASP A 85 14.77 -1.86 9.23
N LEU A 86 16.08 -1.91 9.48
CA LEU A 86 16.84 -0.75 9.98
C LEU A 86 16.72 0.47 9.05
N ILE A 87 16.83 0.26 7.75
CA ILE A 87 16.73 1.35 6.76
C ILE A 87 15.30 1.88 6.70
N LEU A 88 14.29 1.02 6.72
CA LEU A 88 12.90 1.43 6.66
C LEU A 88 12.47 2.21 7.90
N ASN A 89 12.94 1.81 9.08
CA ASN A 89 12.73 2.54 10.33
C ASN A 89 13.28 3.97 10.27
N GLU A 90 14.42 4.19 9.59
CA GLU A 90 14.98 5.53 9.38
C GLU A 90 14.07 6.44 8.54
N PHE A 91 13.15 5.87 7.76
CA PHE A 91 12.19 6.59 6.92
C PHE A 91 10.74 6.44 7.40
N GLU A 92 10.53 6.03 8.66
CA GLU A 92 9.19 5.81 9.23
C GLU A 92 8.34 4.85 8.36
N GLN A 93 8.98 3.88 7.73
CA GLN A 93 8.34 2.85 6.90
C GLN A 93 8.38 1.49 7.61
N GLU A 94 7.41 0.63 7.32
CA GLU A 94 7.36 -0.74 7.81
C GLU A 94 7.10 -1.75 6.68
N ILE A 95 7.54 -3.01 6.88
CA ILE A 95 7.21 -4.12 5.99
C ILE A 95 5.92 -4.77 6.48
N ALA A 96 4.89 -4.82 5.63
CA ALA A 96 3.65 -5.51 5.93
C ALA A 96 3.35 -6.61 4.89
N PHE A 97 2.92 -7.77 5.37
CA PHE A 97 2.34 -8.80 4.51
C PHE A 97 0.91 -8.41 4.16
N GLN A 98 0.58 -8.46 2.86
CA GLN A 98 -0.75 -8.19 2.34
C GLN A 98 -1.20 -9.38 1.50
N PRO A 99 -2.43 -9.89 1.70
CA PRO A 99 -2.96 -10.92 0.82
C PRO A 99 -3.11 -10.34 -0.59
N LYS A 100 -2.74 -11.12 -1.61
CA LYS A 100 -2.85 -10.71 -3.02
C LYS A 100 -4.31 -10.48 -3.42
N ASP A 101 -5.23 -11.23 -2.81
CA ASP A 101 -6.67 -11.12 -3.03
C ASP A 101 -7.36 -10.81 -1.70
N ALA A 102 -8.38 -9.96 -1.72
CA ALA A 102 -9.22 -9.68 -0.55
C ALA A 102 -10.06 -10.91 -0.09
N PHE A 103 -9.96 -12.02 -0.81
CA PHE A 103 -10.60 -13.31 -0.55
C PHE A 103 -9.63 -14.28 0.15
N GLY A 104 -9.01 -13.85 1.25
CA GLY A 104 -8.04 -14.66 1.98
C GLY A 104 -8.59 -15.98 2.54
N PHE A 105 -9.91 -16.13 2.69
CA PHE A 105 -10.57 -17.35 3.18
C PHE A 105 -12.04 -17.44 2.75
N GLY A 106 -12.42 -17.14 1.50
CA GLY A 106 -13.81 -17.32 1.03
C GLY A 106 -14.92 -16.53 1.75
N ILE A 107 -14.60 -15.77 2.80
CA ILE A 107 -15.55 -15.03 3.63
C ILE A 107 -15.38 -13.54 3.31
N PRO A 108 -16.44 -12.86 2.81
CA PRO A 108 -16.42 -11.42 2.68
C PRO A 108 -16.31 -10.77 4.06
N ILE A 109 -15.23 -10.02 4.26
CA ILE A 109 -15.05 -9.20 5.48
C ILE A 109 -15.90 -7.94 5.31
N PHE A 110 -17.12 -7.98 5.85
CA PHE A 110 -17.93 -6.77 6.01
C PHE A 110 -17.37 -6.01 7.22
N LYS A 111 -16.73 -4.87 6.96
CA LYS A 111 -16.50 -3.83 7.98
C LYS A 111 -17.81 -3.12 8.28
#